data_AF-A0AAJ1QDC9-F1
#
_entry.id   AF-A0AAJ1QDC9-F1
#
_cell.length_a   1.000
_cell.length_b   1.000
_cell.length_c   1.000
_cell.angle_alpha   90.00
_cell.angle_beta   90.00
_cell.angle_gamma   90.00
#
_symmetry.space_group_name_H-M   'P 1'
#
loop_
_entity.id
_entity.type
_entity.pdbx_description
1 polymer ?
#
loop_
_entity_poly.entity_id
_entity_poly.type
_entity_poly.pdbx_seq_one_letter_code
_entity_poly.pdbx_strand_id
1 'polypeptide(L)'
;MKEKIQYRYKTTSEALTELYENGFTIDYNIEKEQLKQNPKDFDIVCIYRYEGMSNPDDESSVYGIINNQNGDKGVYVVGNLSMDDDVDHFLVNLEIKRRTI
;
A
#
# COMPACT_ATOMS: atom_id res chain seq x y z
N MET A 1 10.69 14.23 8.10
CA MET A 1 11.66 13.20 7.70
C MET A 1 11.12 12.55 6.43
N LYS A 2 11.87 12.49 5.33
CA LYS A 2 11.39 11.86 4.09
C LYS A 2 11.45 10.35 4.30
N GLU A 3 10.33 9.71 4.66
CA GLU A 3 10.27 8.26 4.68
C GLU A 3 10.52 7.76 3.26
N LYS A 4 11.70 7.17 3.05
CA LYS A 4 12.06 6.50 1.81
C LYS A 4 11.16 5.28 1.70
N ILE A 5 10.41 5.18 0.60
CA ILE A 5 9.71 3.95 0.24
C ILE A 5 10.75 2.83 0.25
N GLN A 6 10.61 1.88 1.18
CA GLN A 6 11.50 0.74 1.30
C GLN A 6 10.93 -0.41 0.48
N TYR A 7 11.55 -0.67 -0.67
CA TYR A 7 11.27 -1.88 -1.45
C TYR A 7 11.99 -3.05 -0.78
N ARG A 8 11.23 -4.00 -0.23
CA ARG A 8 11.76 -5.23 0.38
C ARG A 8 11.14 -6.44 -0.31
N TYR A 9 11.99 -7.41 -0.64
CA TYR A 9 11.61 -8.71 -1.18
C TYR A 9 11.46 -9.70 -0.02
N LYS A 10 10.23 -9.89 0.44
CA LYS A 10 9.83 -10.87 1.47
C LYS A 10 8.49 -11.48 1.09
N THR A 11 8.13 -12.60 1.71
CA THR A 11 6.80 -13.18 1.52
C THR A 11 5.70 -12.21 1.98
N THR A 12 4.52 -12.26 1.36
CA THR A 12 3.38 -11.41 1.73
C THR A 12 3.06 -11.52 3.22
N SER A 13 3.13 -12.74 3.77
CA SER A 13 2.91 -12.98 5.20
C SER A 13 3.91 -12.24 6.08
N GLU A 14 5.20 -12.25 5.75
CA GLU A 14 6.21 -11.52 6.52
C GLU A 14 6.04 -10.00 6.42
N ALA A 15 5.70 -9.47 5.24
CA ALA A 15 5.45 -8.04 5.08
C ALA A 15 4.23 -7.58 5.90
N LEU A 16 3.15 -8.37 5.89
CA LEU A 16 1.97 -8.12 6.70
C LEU A 16 2.29 -8.19 8.20
N THR A 17 3.07 -9.19 8.64
CA THR A 17 3.52 -9.27 10.04
C THR A 17 4.36 -8.06 10.42
N GLU A 18 5.32 -7.66 9.60
CA GLU A 18 6.18 -6.49 9.88
C GLU A 18 5.35 -5.21 9.93
N LEU A 19 4.43 -5.01 8.98
CA LEU A 19 3.51 -3.87 8.99
C LEU A 19 2.62 -3.88 10.23
N TYR A 20 2.07 -5.03 10.60
CA TYR A 20 1.28 -5.18 11.83
C TYR A 20 2.09 -4.80 13.08
N GLU A 21 3.34 -5.26 13.20
CA GLU A 21 4.25 -4.89 14.28
C GLU A 21 4.62 -3.39 14.28
N ASN A 22 4.62 -2.75 13.12
CA ASN A 22 4.80 -1.29 12.96
C ASN A 22 3.51 -0.49 13.24
N GLY A 23 2.43 -1.16 13.64
CA GLY A 23 1.15 -0.55 14.01
C GLY A 23 0.17 -0.38 12.85
N PHE A 24 0.42 -0.98 11.69
CA PHE A 24 -0.54 -1.00 10.58
C PHE A 24 -1.55 -2.12 10.80
N THR A 25 -2.59 -1.82 11.59
CA THR A 25 -3.58 -2.81 12.04
C THR A 25 -4.86 -2.84 11.20
N ILE A 26 -5.08 -1.83 10.36
CA ILE A 26 -6.29 -1.73 9.51
C ILE A 26 -6.06 -2.44 8.18
N ASP A 27 -7.04 -3.21 7.73
CA ASP A 27 -7.02 -3.82 6.40
C ASP A 27 -7.87 -2.99 5.43
N TYR A 28 -7.21 -2.18 4.62
CA TYR A 28 -7.90 -1.33 3.65
C TYR A 28 -8.37 -2.08 2.40
N ASN A 29 -8.04 -3.37 2.22
CA ASN A 29 -8.71 -4.17 1.19
C ASN A 29 -10.17 -4.38 1.54
N ILE A 30 -10.45 -4.51 2.85
CA ILE A 30 -11.80 -4.59 3.41
C ILE A 30 -12.39 -3.18 3.56
N GLU A 31 -11.66 -2.25 4.18
CA GLU A 31 -12.12 -0.87 4.43
C GLU A 31 -11.83 0.11 3.28
N LYS A 32 -11.80 -0.38 2.04
CA LYS A 32 -11.48 0.42 0.84
C LYS A 32 -12.41 1.61 0.64
N GLU A 33 -13.65 1.55 1.14
CA GLU A 33 -14.57 2.69 1.07
C GLU A 33 -14.02 3.93 1.79
N GLN A 34 -13.25 3.75 2.87
CA GLN A 34 -12.63 4.87 3.57
C GLN A 34 -11.60 5.58 2.69
N LEU A 35 -10.77 4.80 1.97
CA LEU A 35 -9.82 5.31 0.99
C LEU A 35 -10.53 6.04 -0.16
N LYS A 36 -11.66 5.49 -0.64
CA LYS A 36 -12.44 6.10 -1.72
C LYS A 36 -13.15 7.40 -1.29
N GLN A 37 -13.62 7.48 -0.05
CA GLN A 37 -14.30 8.67 0.46
C GLN A 37 -13.34 9.84 0.68
N ASN A 38 -12.14 9.60 1.23
CA ASN A 38 -11.20 10.67 1.59
C ASN A 38 -9.77 10.42 1.10
N PRO A 39 -9.54 10.14 -0.20
CA PRO A 39 -8.23 9.69 -0.70
C PRO A 39 -7.10 10.69 -0.43
N LYS A 40 -7.40 11.99 -0.42
CA LYS A 40 -6.41 13.06 -0.19
C LYS A 40 -5.82 13.06 1.22
N ASP A 41 -6.49 12.41 2.16
CA ASP A 41 -6.06 12.35 3.53
C ASP A 41 -5.06 11.22 3.81
N PHE A 42 -5.00 10.26 2.89
CA PHE A 42 -4.14 9.10 3.01
C PHE A 42 -2.81 9.31 2.28
N ASP A 43 -1.75 8.77 2.88
CA ASP A 43 -0.39 8.77 2.32
C ASP A 43 0.21 7.37 2.34
N ILE A 44 0.90 7.00 1.26
CA ILE A 44 1.68 5.77 1.20
C ILE A 44 3.05 6.01 1.83
N VAL A 45 3.39 5.26 2.87
CA VAL A 45 4.69 5.36 3.54
C VAL A 45 5.63 4.21 3.20
N CYS A 46 5.10 3.05 2.84
CA CYS A 46 5.91 1.89 2.43
C CYS A 46 5.24 1.11 1.31
N ILE A 47 6.04 0.48 0.44
CA ILE A 47 5.58 -0.37 -0.66
C ILE A 47 6.46 -1.61 -0.69
N TYR A 48 5.87 -2.77 -0.43
CA TYR A 48 6.52 -4.08 -0.56
C TYR A 48 6.08 -4.69 -1.89
N ARG A 49 7.02 -5.02 -2.76
CA ARG A 49 6.73 -5.71 -4.02
C ARG A 49 7.14 -7.17 -3.90
N TYR A 50 6.30 -8.04 -4.42
CA TYR A 50 6.45 -9.48 -4.39
C TYR A 50 6.18 -10.04 -5.78
N GLU A 51 7.02 -11.00 -6.18
CA GLU A 51 6.79 -11.84 -7.35
C GLU A 51 6.21 -13.17 -6.87
N GLY A 52 5.08 -13.57 -7.44
CA GLY A 52 4.41 -14.84 -7.21
C GLY A 52 5.38 -16.00 -7.22
N MET A 53 5.52 -16.69 -6.08
CA MET A 53 6.25 -17.96 -5.99
C MET A 53 5.66 -19.01 -6.96
N SER A 54 4.38 -18.87 -7.30
CA SER A 54 3.68 -19.74 -8.25
C SER A 54 3.80 -19.27 -9.70
N ASN A 55 3.73 -17.96 -9.95
CA ASN A 55 3.76 -17.38 -11.29
C ASN A 55 4.72 -16.17 -11.29
N PRO A 56 5.82 -16.19 -12.07
CA PRO A 56 6.72 -15.05 -12.19
C PRO A 56 6.07 -13.83 -12.86
N ASP A 57 4.92 -14.02 -13.52
CA ASP A 57 4.10 -12.95 -14.10
C ASP A 57 3.13 -12.32 -13.09
N ASP A 58 2.94 -12.96 -11.92
CA ASP A 58 2.00 -12.48 -10.90
C ASP A 58 2.75 -11.60 -9.90
N GLU A 59 2.73 -10.30 -10.14
CA GLU A 59 3.29 -9.33 -9.20
C GLU A 59 2.21 -8.88 -8.21
N SER A 60 2.46 -9.04 -6.91
CA SER A 60 1.64 -8.43 -5.86
C SER A 60 2.41 -7.35 -5.13
N SER A 61 1.72 -6.29 -4.74
CA SER A 61 2.29 -5.18 -4.00
C SER A 61 1.48 -4.91 -2.73
N VAL A 62 2.17 -4.81 -1.59
CA VAL A 62 1.59 -4.41 -0.30
C VAL A 62 1.95 -2.97 -0.01
N TYR A 63 0.94 -2.13 0.09
CA TYR A 63 1.05 -0.71 0.38
C TYR A 63 0.76 -0.48 1.87
N GLY A 64 1.72 0.13 2.57
CA GLY A 64 1.51 0.69 3.90
C GLY A 64 0.96 2.10 3.77
N ILE A 65 -0.29 2.28 4.20
CA ILE A 65 -1.03 3.53 4.09
C ILE A 65 -1.25 4.10 5.49
N ILE A 66 -1.06 5.41 5.62
CA ILE A 66 -1.40 6.15 6.83
C ILE A 66 -2.49 7.17 6.52
N ASN A 67 -3.37 7.40 7.47
CA ASN A 67 -4.33 8.49 7.45
C ASN A 67 -3.75 9.66 8.24
N ASN A 68 -3.66 10.83 7.61
CA ASN A 68 -3.04 12.00 8.22
C ASN A 68 -4.00 12.76 9.16
N GLN A 69 -5.32 12.57 9.06
CA GLN A 69 -6.30 13.19 9.96
C GLN A 69 -6.32 12.56 11.35
N ASN A 70 -6.37 11.24 11.43
CA ASN A 70 -6.54 10.51 12.68
C ASN A 70 -5.28 9.73 13.10
N GLY A 71 -4.29 9.60 12.21
CA GLY A 71 -3.06 8.87 12.46
C GLY A 71 -3.20 7.35 12.32
N ASP A 72 -4.35 6.88 11.83
CA ASP A 72 -4.61 5.47 11.58
C ASP A 72 -3.65 4.92 10.53
N LYS A 73 -3.27 3.65 10.71
CA LYS A 73 -2.33 2.97 9.83
C LYS A 73 -2.92 1.65 9.37
N GLY A 74 -2.84 1.39 8.08
CA GLY A 74 -3.35 0.16 7.50
C GLY A 74 -2.61 -0.28 6.27
N VAL A 75 -2.96 -1.47 5.81
CA VAL A 75 -2.32 -2.16 4.70
C VAL A 75 -3.33 -2.34 3.57
N TYR A 76 -2.84 -2.23 2.34
CA TYR A 76 -3.60 -2.52 1.13
C TYR A 76 -2.79 -3.44 0.24
N VAL A 77 -3.37 -4.55 -0.21
CA VAL A 77 -2.66 -5.60 -0.94
C VAL A 77 -3.30 -5.72 -2.31
N VAL A 78 -2.54 -5.37 -3.34
CA VAL A 78 -3.01 -5.47 -4.73
C VAL A 78 -2.20 -6.53 -5.47
N GLY A 79 -2.89 -7.49 -6.06
CA GLY A 79 -2.32 -8.41 -7.04
C GLY A 79 -2.54 -7.82 -8.43
N ASN A 80 -1.45 -7.55 -9.15
CA ASN A 80 -1.41 -6.89 -10.45
C ASN A 80 -2.10 -5.52 -10.46
N LEU A 81 -1.34 -4.43 -10.31
CA LEU A 81 -1.91 -3.06 -10.37
C LEU A 81 -2.73 -2.89 -11.64
N SER A 82 -4.03 -2.79 -11.44
CA SER A 82 -5.02 -2.76 -12.50
C SER A 82 -5.75 -1.44 -12.34
N MET A 83 -5.76 -0.61 -13.39
CA MET A 83 -6.46 0.69 -13.42
C MET A 83 -8.01 0.55 -13.36
N ASP A 84 -8.52 -0.58 -12.88
CA ASP A 84 -9.94 -0.92 -12.83
C ASP A 84 -10.60 -0.47 -11.53
N ASP A 85 -9.85 -0.35 -10.42
CA ASP A 85 -10.37 0.15 -9.13
C ASP A 85 -9.88 1.58 -8.81
N ASP A 86 -10.76 2.41 -8.26
CA ASP A 86 -10.43 3.78 -7.86
C ASP A 86 -9.23 3.85 -6.89
N VAL A 87 -9.07 2.84 -6.02
CA VAL A 87 -7.94 2.79 -5.09
C VAL A 87 -6.62 2.58 -5.84
N ASP A 88 -6.60 1.75 -6.88
CA ASP A 88 -5.42 1.54 -7.72
C ASP A 88 -4.98 2.85 -8.39
N HIS A 89 -5.95 3.55 -9.01
CA HIS A 89 -5.72 4.85 -9.62
C HIS A 89 -5.14 5.87 -8.64
N PHE A 90 -5.65 5.88 -7.39
CA PHE A 90 -5.16 6.73 -6.32
C PHE A 90 -3.72 6.37 -5.91
N LEU A 91 -3.42 5.09 -5.74
CA LEU A 91 -2.08 4.61 -5.38
C LEU A 91 -1.04 5.02 -6.44
N VAL A 92 -1.37 4.81 -7.72
CA VAL A 92 -0.53 5.24 -8.85
C VAL A 92 -0.30 6.76 -8.82
N ASN A 93 -1.34 7.54 -8.57
CA ASN A 93 -1.22 9.00 -8.47
C ASN A 93 -0.27 9.42 -7.34
N LEU A 94 -0.38 8.78 -6.17
CA LEU A 94 0.50 9.03 -5.04
C LEU A 94 1.96 8.66 -5.34
N GLU A 95 2.20 7.53 -6.01
CA GLU A 95 3.54 7.11 -6.43
C GLU A 95 4.17 8.14 -7.39
N ILE A 96 3.41 8.61 -8.39
CA ILE A 96 3.86 9.65 -9.35
C ILE A 96 4.17 10.96 -8.62
N LYS A 97 3.29 11.37 -7.70
CA LYS A 97 3.44 12.60 -6.91
C LYS A 97 4.70 12.54 -6.06
N ARG A 98 5.03 11.39 -5.45
CA ARG A 98 6.26 11.21 -4.67
C ARG A 98 7.54 11.21 -5.51
N ARG A 99 7.47 10.79 -6.78
CA ARG A 99 8.63 10.75 -7.68
C ARG A 99 9.02 12.12 -8.26
N THR A 100 8.11 13.08 -8.23
CA THR A 100 8.26 14.40 -8.90
C THR A 100 8.79 15.51 -7.98
N ILE A 101 9.14 15.20 -6.72
CA ILE A 101 9.56 16.17 -5.68
C ILE A 101 10.92 15.78 -5.09
#